data_AF-A0A9D5JY07-F1
#
_entry.id   AF-A0A9D5JY07-F1
#
_cell.length_a   1.000
_cell.length_b   1.000
_cell.length_c   1.000
_cell.angle_alpha   90.00
_cell.angle_beta   90.00
_cell.angle_gamma   90.00
#
_symmetry.space_group_name_H-M   'P 1'
#
loop_
_entity.id
_entity.type
_entity.pdbx_description
1 polymer ?
#
loop_
_entity_poly.entity_id
_entity_poly.type
_entity_poly.pdbx_seq_one_letter_code
_entity_poly.pdbx_strand_id
1 'polypeptide(L)' 'MFKFKDIIKMDYETYKRLITKINTSQTELSLHINTEQNSLDLKVGEALVDQYAFQVEPWMEAED' A
#
# COMPACT_ATOMS: atom_id res chain seq x y z
N MET A 1 -18.84 -14.86 -14.10
CA MET A 1 -17.78 -15.69 -13.49
C MET A 1 -17.19 -14.84 -12.35
N PHE A 2 -16.26 -15.30 -11.50
CA PHE A 2 -15.75 -14.47 -10.37
C PHE A 2 -14.30 -14.09 -10.62
N LYS A 3 -13.93 -12.82 -10.37
CA LYS A 3 -12.53 -12.38 -10.37
C LYS A 3 -12.04 -12.27 -8.94
N PHE A 4 -10.88 -12.89 -8.67
CA PHE A 4 -10.16 -12.68 -7.42
C PHE A 4 -9.35 -11.39 -7.55
N LYS A 5 -9.60 -10.44 -6.66
CA LYS A 5 -8.79 -9.24 -6.46
C LYS A 5 -8.09 -9.36 -5.10
N ASP A 6 -6.82 -9.02 -5.06
CA ASP A 6 -6.09 -8.89 -3.80
C ASP A 6 -6.39 -7.50 -3.20
N ILE A 7 -7.01 -7.47 -2.02
CA ILE A 7 -7.20 -6.23 -1.26
C ILE A 7 -6.05 -6.10 -0.26
N ILE A 8 -5.34 -4.97 -0.36
CA ILE A 8 -4.38 -4.55 0.66
C ILE A 8 -5.17 -3.99 1.85
N LYS A 9 -5.11 -4.67 2.98
CA LYS A 9 -5.61 -4.17 4.26
C LYS A 9 -4.47 -3.61 5.09
N MET A 10 -4.72 -2.43 5.65
CA MET A 10 -3.85 -1.79 6.63
C MET A 10 -4.71 -1.36 7.82
N ASP A 11 -4.12 -1.35 9.01
CA ASP A 11 -4.79 -0.74 10.15
C ASP A 11 -4.93 0.77 9.94
N TYR A 12 -5.92 1.37 10.63
CA TYR A 12 -6.27 2.77 10.46
C TYR A 12 -5.10 3.72 10.75
N GLU A 13 -4.28 3.45 11.77
CA GLU A 13 -3.18 4.32 12.15
C GLU A 13 -2.02 4.23 11.13
N THR A 14 -1.77 3.05 10.58
CA THR A 14 -0.81 2.85 9.48
C THR A 14 -1.27 3.58 8.22
N TYR A 15 -2.54 3.44 7.82
CA TYR A 15 -3.10 4.19 6.70
C TYR A 15 -3.02 5.71 6.91
N LYS A 16 -3.40 6.19 8.10
CA LYS A 16 -3.37 7.61 8.44
C LYS A 16 -1.96 8.18 8.38
N ARG A 17 -0.95 7.46 8.87
CA ARG A 17 0.46 7.86 8.77
C ARG A 17 0.92 7.97 7.32
N LEU A 18 0.59 6.96 6.50
CA LEU A 18 0.91 6.95 5.07
C LEU A 18 0.34 8.20 4.36
N ILE A 19 -0.96 8.45 4.50
CA ILE A 19 -1.63 9.58 3.87
C ILE A 19 -1.10 10.91 4.37
N THR A 20 -0.85 11.03 5.68
CA THR A 20 -0.27 12.25 6.26
C THR A 20 1.08 12.53 5.63
N LYS A 21 1.95 11.52 5.52
CA LYS A 21 3.29 11.68 4.94
C LYS A 21 3.23 12.09 3.47
N ILE A 22 2.36 11.47 2.68
CA ILE A 22 2.12 11.85 1.27
C ILE A 22 1.65 13.31 1.19
N ASN A 23 0.63 13.70 1.97
CA ASN A 23 0.04 15.03 1.90
C ASN A 23 0.99 16.15 2.36
N THR A 24 1.91 15.83 3.28
CA THR A 24 2.92 16.79 3.74
C THR A 24 4.18 16.83 2.88
N SER A 25 4.32 15.89 1.94
CA SER A 25 5.49 15.81 1.07
C SER A 25 5.51 16.95 0.06
N GLN A 26 6.67 17.57 -0.12
CA GLN A 26 6.94 18.51 -1.21
C GLN A 26 7.69 17.86 -2.38
N THR A 27 7.88 16.54 -2.33
CA THR A 27 8.55 15.75 -3.36
C THR A 27 7.60 14.69 -3.92
N GLU A 28 7.89 14.27 -5.15
CA GLU A 28 7.30 13.07 -5.74
C GLU A 28 7.67 11.85 -4.92
N LEU A 29 6.67 11.00 -4.67
CA LEU A 29 6.78 9.76 -3.92
C LEU A 29 6.26 8.62 -4.80
N SER A 30 6.96 7.50 -4.78
CA SER A 30 6.48 6.26 -5.40
C SER A 30 6.13 5.24 -4.32
N LEU A 31 5.10 4.43 -4.59
CA LEU A 31 4.66 3.34 -3.74
C LEU A 31 5.01 2.02 -4.42
N HIS A 32 5.65 1.12 -3.67
CA HIS A 32 6.04 -0.20 -4.15
C HIS A 32 5.47 -1.27 -3.23
N ILE A 33 4.83 -2.30 -3.81
CA ILE A 33 4.33 -3.45 -3.05
C ILE A 33 5.48 -4.44 -2.89
N ASN A 34 5.96 -4.60 -1.66
CA ASN A 34 6.96 -5.58 -1.29
C ASN A 34 6.26 -6.83 -0.73
N THR A 35 6.11 -7.85 -1.59
CA THR A 35 5.41 -9.09 -1.24
C THR A 35 6.23 -10.00 -0.34
N GLU A 36 7.56 -9.84 -0.29
CA GLU A 36 8.42 -10.64 0.60
C GLU A 36 8.23 -10.24 2.06
N GLN A 37 8.01 -8.95 2.30
CA GLN A 37 7.85 -8.37 3.64
C GLN A 37 6.40 -8.03 3.98
N ASN A 38 5.46 -8.26 3.04
CA ASN A 38 4.06 -7.84 3.14
C ASN A 38 3.94 -6.36 3.54
N SER A 39 4.65 -5.50 2.80
CA SER A 39 4.71 -4.07 3.09
C SER A 39 4.57 -3.20 1.85
N LEU A 40 4.02 -2.01 2.06
CA LEU A 40 4.00 -0.93 1.10
C LEU A 40 5.20 -0.02 1.38
N ASP A 41 6.17 -0.05 0.47
CA ASP A 41 7.40 0.72 0.56
C ASP A 41 7.18 2.09 -0.09
N LEU A 42 7.39 3.16 0.68
CA LEU A 42 7.33 4.53 0.20
C LEU A 42 8.74 5.00 -0.17
N LYS A 43 8.93 5.41 -1.43
CA LYS A 43 10.25 5.77 -1.97
C LYS A 43 10.28 7.18 -2.55
N VAL A 44 11.48 7.78 -2.56
CA VAL A 44 11.82 8.99 -3.34
C VAL A 44 12.92 8.60 -4.30
N GLY A 45 12.59 8.54 -5.59
CA GLY A 45 13.45 7.85 -6.56
C GLY A 45 13.67 6.40 -6.16
N GLU A 46 14.93 5.99 -6.01
CA GLU A 46 15.31 4.64 -5.59
C GLU A 46 15.43 4.47 -4.06
N ALA A 47 15.41 5.57 -3.29
CA ALA A 47 15.64 5.52 -1.86
C ALA A 47 14.35 5.18 -1.09
N LEU A 48 14.44 4.17 -0.21
CA LEU A 48 13.37 3.84 0.74
C LEU A 48 13.28 4.90 1.83
N VAL A 49 12.10 5.51 1.97
CA VAL A 49 11.83 6.56 2.97
C VAL A 49 11.00 6.05 4.13
N ASP A 50 10.07 5.13 3.86
CA ASP A 50 9.24 4.53 4.88
C ASP A 50 8.67 3.19 4.43
N GLN A 51 8.18 2.41 5.39
CA GLN A 51 7.60 1.10 5.15
C GLN A 51 6.33 0.91 5.99
N TYR A 52 5.25 0.50 5.33
CA TYR A 52 3.94 0.31 5.95
C TYR A 52 3.51 -1.15 5.81
N ALA A 53 3.41 -1.87 6.94
CA ALA A 53 2.94 -3.25 6.92
C ALA A 53 1.50 -3.32 6.41
N PHE A 54 1.20 -4.34 5.61
CA PHE A 54 -0.16 -4.66 5.17
C PHE A 54 -0.47 -6.15 5.33
N GLN A 55 -1.75 -6.48 5.15
CA GLN A 55 -2.23 -7.83 4.94
C GLN A 55 -2.88 -7.92 3.57
N VAL A 56 -2.73 -9.07 2.91
CA VAL A 56 -3.47 -9.37 1.68
C VAL A 56 -4.68 -10.20 2.04
N GLU A 57 -5.86 -9.73 1.66
CA GLU A 57 -7.07 -10.53 1.73
C GLU A 57 -7.65 -10.75 0.34
N PRO A 58 -8.03 -12.00 0.00
CA PRO A 58 -8.70 -12.28 -1.25
C PRO A 58 -10.11 -11.68 -1.23
N TRP A 59 -10.46 -10.94 -2.28
CA TRP A 59 -11.79 -10.43 -2.52
C TRP A 59 -12.38 -11.04 -3.79
N MET A 60 -13.60 -11.56 -3.70
CA MET A 60 -14.32 -12.05 -4.86
C MET A 60 -15.22 -10.94 -5.40
N GLU A 61 -14.89 -10.44 -6.59
CA GLU A 61 -15.76 -9.56 -7.34
C GLU A 61 -16.63 -10.41 -8.28
N ALA A 62 -17.96 -10.21 -8.22
CA ALA A 62 -18.87 -10.79 -9.20
C ALA A 62 -18.62 -10.11 -10.55
N GLU A 63 -18.45 -10.90 -11.62
CA GLU A 63 -18.48 -10.33 -12.97
C GLU A 63 -19.92 -10.10 -13.40
N ASP A 64 -20.18 -8.89 -13.90
CA ASP A 64 -21.43 -8.50 -14.57
C ASP A 64 -21.68 -9.31 -15.86
#